data_AF-A0A7J7IXS8-F1
#
_entry.id   AF-A0A7J7IXS8-F1
#
_cell.length_a   1.000
_cell.length_b   1.000
_cell.length_c   1.000
_cell.angle_alpha   90.00
_cell.angle_beta   90.00
_cell.angle_gamma   90.00
#
_symmetry.space_group_name_H-M   'P 1'
#
loop_
_entity.id
_entity.type
_entity.pdbx_description
1 polymer ?
#
loop_
_entity_poly.entity_id
_entity_poly.type
_entity_poly.pdbx_seq_one_letter_code
_entity_poly.pdbx_strand_id
1 'polypeptide(L)'
;MQVYILFTLLLAASLHALECDVEEYCYERLKTKTLCKPTSCLDLLCLGHNETGVYTIYPTGHLDSSIDVFCDQETDGGGWIVFQRRMDGSVDFYKKWADYKLGFGNLRVLAWK
;
A
#
# COMPACT_ATOMS: atom_id res chain seq x y z
N MET A 1 32.60 10.89 35.42
CA MET A 1 32.49 10.34 34.05
C MET A 1 31.32 9.39 33.84
N GLN A 2 30.84 8.64 34.84
CA GLN A 2 29.72 7.69 34.64
C GLN A 2 28.31 8.33 34.55
N VAL A 3 28.09 9.51 35.15
CA VAL A 3 26.76 10.17 35.15
C VAL A 3 26.38 10.70 33.76
N TYR A 4 27.35 11.21 32.99
CA TYR A 4 27.14 11.64 31.61
C TYR A 4 26.79 10.48 30.69
N ILE A 5 27.34 9.27 30.95
CA ILE A 5 27.10 8.08 30.12
C ILE A 5 25.66 7.58 30.28
N LEU A 6 25.14 7.56 31.52
CA LEU A 6 23.73 7.19 31.77
C LEU A 6 22.77 8.23 31.16
N PHE A 7 23.13 9.52 31.23
CA PHE A 7 22.35 10.60 30.64
C PHE A 7 22.35 10.53 29.10
N THR A 8 23.48 10.17 28.48
CA THR A 8 23.56 9.94 27.03
C THR A 8 22.80 8.69 26.60
N LEU A 9 22.78 7.61 27.41
CA LEU A 9 22.02 6.40 27.10
C LEU A 9 20.50 6.61 27.24
N LEU A 10 20.05 7.39 28.23
CA LEU A 10 18.65 7.79 28.39
C LEU A 10 18.17 8.71 27.25
N LEU A 11 19.03 9.60 26.76
CA LEU A 11 18.76 10.43 25.57
C LEU A 11 18.79 9.61 24.27
N ALA A 12 19.65 8.59 24.16
CA ALA A 12 19.69 7.71 22.99
C ALA A 12 18.48 6.77 22.92
N ALA A 13 18.00 6.27 24.07
CA ALA A 13 16.80 5.44 24.14
C ALA A 13 15.51 6.20 23.79
N SER A 14 15.49 7.53 23.97
CA SER A 14 14.37 8.38 23.59
C SER A 14 14.42 8.86 22.13
N LEU A 15 15.53 8.61 21.42
CA LEU A 15 15.63 8.74 19.96
C LEU A 15 15.22 7.47 19.20
N HIS A 16 14.65 6.47 19.88
CA HIS A 16 13.97 5.35 19.22
C HIS A 16 12.46 5.62 19.15
N ALA A 17 12.10 6.82 18.71
CA ALA A 17 10.72 7.16 18.39
C ALA A 17 10.44 6.73 16.94
N LEU A 18 9.63 5.69 16.80
CA LEU A 18 8.81 5.44 15.61
C LEU A 18 9.58 5.12 14.31
N GLU A 19 10.33 4.02 14.30
CA GLU A 19 10.74 3.41 13.03
C GLU A 19 9.74 2.31 12.69
N CYS A 20 8.88 2.57 11.71
CA CYS A 20 8.42 1.50 10.85
C CYS A 20 9.69 0.95 10.17
N ASP A 21 10.03 -0.32 10.40
CA ASP A 21 11.15 -0.96 9.73
C ASP A 21 10.85 -1.05 8.23
N VAL A 22 11.53 -0.25 7.43
CA VAL A 22 11.25 -0.08 6.00
C VAL A 22 12.56 -0.18 5.22
N GLU A 23 12.66 -1.16 4.30
CA GLU A 23 13.80 -1.33 3.39
C GLU A 23 14.16 -0.03 2.66
N GLU A 24 15.46 0.16 2.36
CA GLU A 24 16.10 1.39 1.84
C GLU A 24 15.32 2.08 0.69
N TYR A 25 14.64 1.29 -0.16
CA TYR A 25 13.80 1.78 -1.25
C TYR A 25 12.52 2.51 -0.78
N CYS A 26 11.86 1.96 0.24
CA CYS A 26 10.63 2.49 0.77
C CYS A 26 10.85 3.68 1.71
N TYR A 27 12.04 3.80 2.33
CA TYR A 27 12.43 4.95 3.16
C TYR A 27 12.46 6.26 2.36
N GLU A 28 13.13 6.30 1.20
CA GLU A 28 13.19 7.52 0.37
C GLU A 28 11.82 7.90 -0.23
N ARG A 29 10.96 6.90 -0.49
CA ARG A 29 9.58 7.10 -0.97
C ARG A 29 8.66 7.68 0.11
N LEU A 30 8.80 7.24 1.36
CA LEU A 30 8.04 7.75 2.50
C LEU A 30 8.57 9.10 3.01
N LYS A 31 9.88 9.35 2.93
CA LYS A 31 10.54 10.59 3.37
C LYS A 31 10.07 11.85 2.62
N THR A 32 9.70 11.70 1.35
CA THR A 32 9.22 12.78 0.50
C THR A 32 7.70 12.95 0.55
N LYS A 33 7.00 11.98 1.12
CA LYS A 33 5.55 11.91 1.16
C LYS A 33 5.12 12.05 2.61
N THR A 34 4.72 13.26 3.00
CA THR A 34 4.09 13.53 4.29
C THR A 34 2.73 12.82 4.34
N LEU A 35 2.72 11.48 4.45
CA LEU A 35 1.57 10.71 4.01
C LEU A 35 0.68 10.31 5.18
N CYS A 36 -0.44 11.03 5.31
CA CYS A 36 -1.52 10.65 6.21
C CYS A 36 -2.34 9.45 5.70
N LYS A 37 -2.17 9.02 4.42
CA LYS A 37 -2.90 7.90 3.80
C LYS A 37 -2.21 7.27 2.57
N PRO A 38 -2.09 5.94 2.46
CA PRO A 38 -1.44 5.27 1.32
C PRO A 38 -2.14 5.59 -0.01
N THR A 39 -1.39 6.00 -1.05
CA THR A 39 -1.97 6.32 -2.37
C THR A 39 -1.78 5.19 -3.38
N SER A 40 -0.99 4.16 -3.07
CA SER A 40 -0.71 3.03 -3.93
C SER A 40 -0.46 1.74 -3.13
N CYS A 41 -0.55 0.57 -3.79
CA CYS A 41 -0.21 -0.72 -3.17
C CYS A 41 1.26 -0.78 -2.74
N LEU A 42 2.15 -0.09 -3.46
CA LEU A 42 3.55 0.03 -3.05
C LEU A 42 3.70 0.87 -1.77
N ASP A 43 2.90 1.92 -1.56
CA ASP A 43 2.91 2.62 -0.27
C ASP A 43 2.42 1.71 0.86
N LEU A 44 1.41 0.86 0.59
CA LEU A 44 0.95 -0.14 1.55
C LEU A 44 2.04 -1.16 1.88
N LEU A 45 2.76 -1.64 0.86
CA LEU A 45 3.90 -2.54 1.05
C LEU A 45 4.98 -1.88 1.93
N CYS A 46 5.32 -0.63 1.64
CA CYS A 46 6.24 0.17 2.43
C CYS A 46 5.77 0.44 3.86
N LEU A 47 4.46 0.36 4.13
CA LEU A 47 3.90 0.47 5.49
C LEU A 47 3.83 -0.89 6.21
N GLY A 48 4.36 -1.96 5.60
CA GLY A 48 4.38 -3.31 6.16
C GLY A 48 3.17 -4.18 5.82
N HIS A 49 2.31 -3.75 4.89
CA HIS A 49 1.22 -4.59 4.39
C HIS A 49 1.72 -5.51 3.28
N ASN A 50 2.27 -6.66 3.69
CA ASN A 50 2.94 -7.61 2.80
C ASN A 50 2.03 -8.75 2.29
N GLU A 51 0.76 -8.77 2.69
CA GLU A 51 -0.19 -9.81 2.27
C GLU A 51 -0.90 -9.41 0.98
N THR A 52 -1.07 -10.35 0.05
CA THR A 52 -1.88 -10.11 -1.14
C THR A 52 -3.37 -10.07 -0.79
N GLY A 53 -4.09 -9.02 -1.19
CA GLY A 53 -5.47 -8.83 -0.77
C GLY A 53 -6.13 -7.55 -1.26
N VAL A 54 -7.35 -7.29 -0.79
CA VAL A 54 -8.06 -6.04 -1.09
C VAL A 54 -7.70 -5.00 -0.04
N TYR A 55 -7.21 -3.85 -0.49
CA TYR A 55 -6.85 -2.72 0.35
C TYR A 55 -7.50 -1.43 -0.15
N THR A 56 -7.67 -0.48 0.77
CA THR A 56 -8.12 0.86 0.44
C THR A 56 -6.91 1.77 0.22
N ILE A 57 -6.86 2.43 -0.94
CA ILE A 57 -5.88 3.45 -1.27
C ILE A 57 -6.57 4.79 -1.53
N TYR A 58 -5.79 5.88 -1.47
CA TYR A 58 -6.26 7.25 -1.65
C TYR A 58 -5.43 7.90 -2.78
N PRO A 59 -5.80 7.69 -4.06
CA PRO A 59 -4.95 8.08 -5.19
C PRO A 59 -4.60 9.57 -5.23
N THR A 60 -5.49 10.44 -4.74
CA THR A 60 -5.23 11.89 -4.66
C THR A 60 -4.65 12.33 -3.30
N GLY A 61 -4.49 11.40 -2.35
CA GLY A 61 -4.09 11.69 -0.97
C GLY A 61 -5.21 12.27 -0.08
N HIS A 62 -6.39 12.55 -0.64
CA HIS A 62 -7.54 13.06 0.09
C HIS A 62 -8.48 11.94 0.55
N LEU A 63 -9.10 12.09 1.73
CA LEU A 63 -9.96 11.06 2.35
C LEU A 63 -11.22 10.72 1.52
N ASP A 64 -11.72 11.65 0.74
CA ASP A 64 -12.89 11.52 -0.13
C ASP A 64 -12.62 10.77 -1.44
N SER A 65 -11.35 10.52 -1.76
CA SER A 65 -10.92 9.85 -2.98
C SER A 65 -10.66 8.34 -2.83
N SER A 66 -11.06 7.76 -1.70
CA SER A 66 -10.70 6.37 -1.37
C SER A 66 -11.25 5.38 -2.38
N ILE A 67 -10.43 4.44 -2.82
CA ILE A 67 -10.84 3.33 -3.67
C ILE A 67 -10.29 2.01 -3.13
N ASP A 68 -11.12 0.98 -3.19
CA ASP A 68 -10.67 -0.38 -2.90
C ASP A 68 -10.03 -1.01 -4.14
N VAL A 69 -8.83 -1.53 -3.99
CA VAL A 69 -8.04 -2.17 -5.04
C VAL A 69 -7.53 -3.51 -4.55
N PHE A 70 -7.28 -4.43 -5.48
CA PHE A 70 -6.58 -5.67 -5.15
C PHE A 70 -5.07 -5.42 -5.28
N CYS A 71 -4.34 -5.52 -4.18
CA CYS A 71 -2.89 -5.41 -4.14
C CYS A 71 -2.27 -6.80 -4.18
N ASP A 72 -1.37 -7.02 -5.14
CA ASP A 72 -0.45 -8.16 -5.13
C ASP A 72 0.86 -7.69 -4.49
N GLN A 73 1.13 -8.22 -3.30
CA GLN A 73 2.26 -7.86 -2.45
C GLN A 73 3.35 -8.95 -2.44
N GLU A 74 3.13 -10.05 -3.16
CA GLU A 74 4.00 -11.23 -3.13
C GLU A 74 4.76 -11.42 -4.45
N THR A 75 4.11 -11.13 -5.58
CA THR A 75 4.69 -11.35 -6.91
C THR A 75 5.72 -10.27 -7.25
N ASP A 76 6.92 -10.69 -7.67
CA ASP A 76 7.98 -9.83 -8.21
C ASP A 76 8.29 -8.60 -7.34
N GLY A 77 8.43 -8.82 -6.02
CA GLY A 77 8.73 -7.76 -5.06
C GLY A 77 7.51 -6.96 -4.58
N GLY A 78 6.30 -7.29 -5.02
CA GLY A 78 5.06 -6.73 -4.51
C GLY A 78 4.79 -5.27 -4.91
N GLY A 79 3.77 -4.67 -4.32
CA GLY A 79 3.39 -3.27 -4.56
C GLY A 79 2.50 -3.07 -5.77
N TRP A 80 1.97 -4.14 -6.36
CA TRP A 80 1.22 -4.11 -7.61
C TRP A 80 -0.27 -3.88 -7.38
N ILE A 81 -0.88 -2.97 -8.15
CA ILE A 81 -2.33 -2.86 -8.27
C ILE A 81 -2.79 -3.80 -9.39
N VAL A 82 -3.63 -4.76 -9.07
CA VAL A 82 -4.25 -5.63 -10.07
C VAL A 82 -5.51 -4.95 -10.61
N PHE A 83 -5.40 -4.37 -11.80
CA PHE A 83 -6.53 -3.71 -12.48
C PHE A 83 -7.36 -4.68 -13.33
N GLN A 84 -6.78 -5.82 -13.74
CA GLN A 84 -7.48 -6.88 -14.45
C GLN A 84 -6.97 -8.26 -14.02
N ARG A 85 -7.88 -9.18 -13.67
CA ARG A 85 -7.56 -10.60 -13.43
C ARG A 85 -8.47 -11.49 -14.27
N ARG A 86 -7.93 -12.61 -14.79
CA ARG A 86 -8.66 -13.71 -15.43
C ARG A 86 -8.19 -15.03 -14.84
N MET A 87 -9.06 -15.76 -14.17
CA MET A 87 -8.70 -17.01 -13.49
C MET A 87 -9.51 -18.21 -13.99
N ASP A 88 -10.82 -18.07 -14.16
CA ASP A 88 -11.72 -19.21 -14.40
C ASP A 88 -12.74 -18.97 -15.53
N GLY A 89 -12.74 -17.79 -16.16
CA GLY A 89 -13.71 -17.43 -17.19
C GLY A 89 -15.13 -17.21 -16.67
N SER A 90 -15.34 -17.12 -15.35
CA SER A 90 -16.66 -16.96 -14.73
C SER A 90 -17.29 -15.58 -14.95
N VAL A 91 -16.48 -14.56 -15.21
CA VAL A 91 -16.96 -13.22 -15.59
C VAL A 91 -16.94 -13.09 -17.10
N ASP A 92 -18.07 -12.67 -17.66
CA ASP A 92 -18.16 -12.27 -19.06
C ASP A 92 -17.53 -10.87 -19.27
N PHE A 93 -16.58 -10.79 -20.19
CA PHE A 93 -15.88 -9.56 -20.55
C PHE A 93 -16.46 -8.92 -21.81
N TYR A 94 -17.41 -9.56 -22.50
CA TYR A 94 -18.09 -8.94 -23.64
C TYR A 94 -19.18 -7.97 -23.16
N LYS A 95 -18.76 -6.84 -22.62
CA LYS A 95 -19.64 -5.82 -22.02
C LYS A 95 -19.66 -4.51 -22.80
N LYS A 96 -20.63 -3.64 -22.49
CA LYS A 96 -20.72 -2.31 -23.10
C LYS A 96 -19.68 -1.38 -22.48
N TRP A 97 -19.34 -0.32 -23.20
CA TRP A 97 -18.39 0.71 -22.73
C TRP A 97 -18.73 1.27 -21.34
N ALA A 98 -20.01 1.46 -21.05
CA ALA A 98 -20.46 1.97 -19.75
C ALA A 98 -20.04 1.05 -18.58
N ASP A 99 -20.06 -0.28 -18.79
CA ASP A 99 -19.67 -1.25 -17.77
C ASP A 99 -18.16 -1.21 -17.53
N TYR A 100 -17.36 -1.05 -18.59
CA TYR A 100 -15.90 -0.86 -18.46
C TYR A 100 -15.55 0.42 -17.72
N LYS A 101 -16.31 1.50 -17.91
CA LYS A 101 -16.07 2.78 -17.24
C LYS A 101 -16.40 2.72 -15.74
N LEU A 102 -17.43 1.97 -15.36
CA LEU A 102 -17.85 1.82 -13.96
C LEU A 102 -17.06 0.73 -13.22
N GLY A 103 -16.47 -0.20 -13.97
CA GLY A 103 -15.85 -1.41 -13.43
C GLY A 103 -16.88 -2.51 -13.17
N PHE A 104 -16.45 -3.76 -13.31
CA PHE A 104 -17.29 -4.93 -13.07
C PHE A 104 -16.47 -6.10 -12.50
N GLY A 105 -17.16 -6.99 -11.78
CA GLY A 105 -16.57 -8.15 -11.13
C GLY A 105 -16.37 -7.99 -9.61
N ASN A 106 -15.66 -8.93 -8.99
CA ASN A 106 -15.34 -8.95 -7.56
C ASN A 106 -13.82 -8.75 -7.38
N LEU A 107 -13.41 -7.73 -6.63
CA LEU A 107 -12.00 -7.42 -6.38
C LEU A 107 -11.16 -8.62 -5.90
N ARG A 108 -11.76 -9.59 -5.19
CA ARG A 108 -11.07 -10.82 -4.74
C ARG A 108 -10.91 -11.90 -5.81
N VAL A 109 -11.71 -11.87 -6.87
CA VAL A 109 -11.80 -12.97 -7.86
C VAL A 109 -11.47 -12.47 -9.27
N LEU A 110 -12.14 -11.43 -9.76
CA LEU A 110 -11.99 -10.83 -11.10
C LEU A 110 -12.42 -9.36 -11.06
N ALA A 111 -11.59 -8.41 -11.49
CA ALA A 111 -11.94 -6.98 -11.47
C ALA A 111 -11.56 -6.27 -12.77
N TRP A 112 -12.32 -5.25 -13.12
CA TRP A 112 -11.89 -4.09 -13.92
C TRP A 112 -12.16 -2.83 -13.11
N LYS A 113 -11.18 -1.93 -13.04
CA LYS A 113 -11.30 -0.59 -12.47
C LYS A 113 -10.61 0.44 -13.34
#